data_AF-A0A848WWK9-F1
#
_entry.id   AF-A0A848WWK9-F1
#
_cell.length_a   1.000
_cell.length_b   1.000
_cell.length_c   1.000
_cell.angle_alpha   90.00
_cell.angle_beta   90.00
_cell.angle_gamma   90.00
#
_symmetry.space_group_name_H-M   'P 1'
#
loop_
_entity.id
_entity.type
_entity.pdbx_description
1 polymer ?
#
loop_
_entity_poly.entity_id
_entity_poly.type
_entity_poly.pdbx_seq_one_letter_code
_entity_poly.pdbx_strand_id
1 'polypeptide(L)'
;MSESDPNNPKFTDSPLKTEPGELFDPASWEEYVKVSELNQKLGERIPPIDERNRVDITTQLFCEGFTASEIVSKLEQDFEVKGLTRESPYSDLSKAARLGMIKYRPDPVVKLGNKLREKYDYLLAAVVPEHGQRRAVIAESGEVISRAILGVARKLAAEYGKEWKFPGSVPVIPEPRRTRKRWKSSQDQLAWWEFDDPEEKLKKEHKEKLKKEQEEAEKSGRGRKKKEPDTHPIPMDIEIRLGWSGGHTTGLTAVALGRVLEPRLEEWERELKKIVIESSKHLPEKNKMLRRRFKVNLKLLFVNLVAGFDTDPLNHPIGFLSAMRNQFPEVQKRSQLMCFSSAPFVEIEKTKDAWELPQGPGEVRDFVKKWGLDIIVTSGGSLQDDHSMFRDYFRAGAVPKSSGGREKVSPEEAAQKALKIFKNHGVVGDILWQPVVDTRKHEIEKEKELTFYRNLSDAQRKSLVYRPMSLLSLEELAQHKASGLDVILTLAPCGYCQATKEDVLSAILTSSHPLISHLIVDRETMTRTLQALGIQF
;
A
#
# COMPACT_ATOMS: atom_id res chain seq x y z
N MET A 1 46.12 40.07 40.68
CA MET A 1 45.19 40.05 41.83
C MET A 1 43.94 39.30 41.41
N SER A 2 43.85 38.02 41.79
CA SER A 2 42.64 37.25 42.08
C SER A 2 43.09 35.80 42.21
N GLU A 3 43.06 35.28 43.44
CA GLU A 3 43.54 33.97 43.85
C GLU A 3 42.72 32.85 43.18
N SER A 4 43.40 31.81 42.71
CA SER A 4 42.78 30.60 42.15
C SER A 4 42.74 29.48 43.19
N ASP A 5 41.53 28.97 43.42
CA ASP A 5 41.14 27.85 44.27
C ASP A 5 41.84 26.52 43.87
N PRO A 6 42.55 25.83 44.78
CA PRO A 6 43.29 24.59 44.49
C PRO A 6 42.45 23.29 44.49
N ASN A 7 41.12 23.32 44.65
CA ASN A 7 40.31 22.10 44.80
C ASN A 7 39.35 21.74 43.65
N ASN A 8 39.58 22.23 42.42
CA ASN A 8 38.77 21.84 41.26
C ASN A 8 39.53 20.89 40.31
N PRO A 9 39.24 19.57 40.28
CA PRO A 9 39.85 18.67 39.31
C PRO A 9 39.27 18.95 37.92
N LYS A 10 40.07 19.62 37.09
CA LYS A 10 39.81 19.80 35.66
C LYS A 10 39.78 18.42 34.98
N PHE A 11 38.60 17.97 34.56
CA PHE A 11 38.48 16.99 33.49
C PHE A 11 39.00 17.64 32.20
N THR A 12 40.18 17.22 31.76
CA THR A 12 40.67 17.52 30.42
C THR A 12 40.07 16.51 29.46
N ASP A 13 39.13 16.95 28.63
CA ASP A 13 38.71 16.23 27.43
C ASP A 13 39.89 16.19 26.44
N SER A 14 40.70 15.13 26.55
CA SER A 14 41.53 14.67 25.44
C SER A 14 40.90 13.39 24.91
N PRO A 15 40.48 13.32 23.63
CA PRO A 15 40.05 12.07 23.06
C PRO A 15 41.27 11.14 23.00
N LEU A 16 41.24 10.07 23.79
CA LEU A 16 42.11 8.91 23.60
C LEU A 16 41.93 8.45 22.16
N LYS A 17 42.96 8.67 21.33
CA LYS A 17 43.12 7.96 20.07
C LYS A 17 43.37 6.50 20.41
N THR A 18 42.32 5.72 20.57
CA THR A 18 42.42 4.26 20.48
C THR A 18 42.51 3.91 19.00
N GLU A 19 43.62 3.29 18.60
CA GLU A 19 43.74 2.69 17.28
C GLU A 19 42.58 1.70 17.05
N PRO A 20 42.13 1.50 15.80
CA PRO A 20 41.05 0.56 15.50
C PRO A 20 41.51 -0.82 15.95
N GLY A 21 40.89 -1.34 16.99
CA GLY A 21 41.14 -2.70 17.47
C GLY A 21 40.96 -3.68 16.31
N GLU A 22 41.99 -4.49 16.10
CA GLU A 22 41.98 -5.63 15.18
C GLU A 22 40.69 -6.43 15.43
N LEU A 23 39.89 -6.59 14.36
CA LEU A 23 38.78 -7.52 14.39
C LEU A 23 39.36 -8.94 14.60
N PHE A 24 38.74 -9.66 15.52
CA PHE A 24 38.94 -11.06 15.86
C PHE A 24 39.30 -11.93 14.65
N ASP A 25 40.42 -12.65 14.75
CA ASP A 25 40.84 -13.67 13.78
C ASP A 25 40.00 -14.94 13.99
N PRO A 26 39.17 -15.37 13.02
CA PRO A 26 38.43 -16.63 13.11
C PRO A 26 39.32 -17.85 13.41
N ALA A 27 40.62 -17.79 13.11
CA ALA A 27 41.58 -18.84 13.43
C ALA A 27 41.74 -19.10 14.93
N SER A 28 41.56 -18.09 15.79
CA SER A 28 41.69 -18.27 17.26
C SER A 28 40.51 -19.04 17.87
N TRP A 29 39.34 -19.04 17.22
CA TRP A 29 38.17 -19.80 17.67
C TRP A 29 38.28 -21.28 17.32
N GLU A 30 38.75 -21.62 16.12
CA GLU A 30 39.06 -23.00 15.77
C GLU A 30 40.14 -23.58 16.69
N GLU A 31 41.11 -22.76 17.11
CA GLU A 31 42.08 -23.12 18.13
C GLU A 31 41.43 -23.34 19.51
N TYR A 32 40.53 -22.46 19.95
CA TYR A 32 39.80 -22.63 21.21
C TYR A 32 38.92 -23.89 21.23
N VAL A 33 38.19 -24.18 20.14
CA VAL A 33 37.38 -25.40 19.99
C VAL A 33 38.28 -26.63 19.98
N LYS A 34 39.40 -26.61 19.23
CA LYS A 34 40.37 -27.72 19.23
C LYS A 34 40.98 -27.95 20.62
N VAL A 35 41.31 -26.88 21.36
CA VAL A 35 41.84 -26.96 22.73
C VAL A 35 40.77 -27.47 23.71
N SER A 36 39.51 -27.04 23.56
CA SER A 36 38.39 -27.52 24.38
C SER A 36 38.12 -29.01 24.14
N GLU A 37 38.11 -29.47 22.88
CA GLU A 37 37.99 -30.88 22.51
C GLU A 37 39.18 -31.71 23.00
N LEU A 38 40.40 -31.15 22.97
CA LEU A 38 41.60 -31.80 23.51
C LEU A 38 41.53 -31.92 25.05
N ASN A 39 41.12 -30.87 25.74
CA ASN A 39 41.00 -30.85 27.21
C ASN A 39 39.89 -31.78 27.70
N GLN A 40 38.79 -31.89 26.93
CA GLN A 40 37.74 -32.87 27.18
C GLN A 40 38.23 -34.32 27.01
N LYS A 41 39.14 -34.57 26.05
CA LYS A 41 39.81 -35.88 25.89
C LYS A 41 40.86 -36.16 26.97
N LEU A 42 41.48 -35.13 27.55
CA LEU A 42 42.53 -35.24 28.57
C LEU A 42 42.00 -35.24 30.02
N GLY A 43 40.70 -35.04 30.24
CA GLY A 43 40.11 -34.98 31.57
C GLY A 43 40.51 -33.75 32.38
N GLU A 44 41.07 -32.73 31.73
CA GLU A 44 41.42 -31.47 32.36
C GLU A 44 40.17 -30.59 32.46
N ARG A 45 39.86 -30.13 33.68
CA ARG A 45 38.73 -29.22 33.92
C ARG A 45 38.93 -27.94 33.12
N ILE A 46 37.97 -27.61 32.25
CA ILE A 46 37.91 -26.33 31.56
C ILE A 46 37.91 -25.23 32.63
N PRO A 47 38.83 -24.24 32.56
CA PRO A 47 38.85 -23.16 33.53
C PRO A 47 37.50 -22.42 33.52
N PRO A 48 37.01 -21.98 34.69
CA PRO A 48 35.73 -21.28 34.77
C PRO A 48 35.74 -20.06 33.85
N ILE A 49 34.70 -19.94 33.03
CA ILE A 49 34.55 -18.85 32.07
C ILE A 49 34.46 -17.53 32.84
N ASP A 50 35.35 -16.61 32.52
CA ASP A 50 35.29 -15.27 33.09
C ASP A 50 34.07 -14.49 32.55
N GLU A 51 33.73 -13.39 33.23
CA GLU A 51 32.55 -12.62 32.87
C GLU A 51 32.61 -12.06 31.45
N ARG A 52 33.80 -11.78 30.92
CA ARG A 52 33.98 -11.22 29.57
C ARG A 52 33.70 -12.27 28.50
N ASN A 53 34.24 -13.48 28.67
CA ASN A 53 34.01 -14.60 27.79
C ASN A 53 32.54 -15.04 27.84
N ARG A 54 31.89 -14.98 29.01
CA ARG A 54 30.44 -15.25 29.13
C ARG A 54 29.62 -14.24 28.31
N VAL A 55 29.95 -12.96 28.38
CA VAL A 55 29.28 -11.90 27.60
C VAL A 55 29.45 -12.12 26.09
N ASP A 56 30.65 -12.54 25.67
CA ASP A 56 30.97 -12.81 24.27
C ASP A 56 30.18 -14.00 23.72
N ILE A 57 30.26 -15.16 24.40
CA ILE A 57 29.52 -16.38 24.05
C ILE A 57 28.01 -16.12 24.04
N THR A 58 27.48 -15.40 25.03
CA THR A 58 26.06 -15.02 25.07
C THR A 58 25.67 -14.20 23.85
N THR A 59 26.52 -13.25 23.46
CA THR A 59 26.28 -12.38 22.31
C THR A 59 26.25 -13.18 21.01
N GLN A 60 27.21 -14.10 20.84
CA GLN A 60 27.26 -14.99 19.68
C GLN A 60 25.99 -15.85 19.59
N LEU A 61 25.62 -16.55 20.66
CA LEU A 61 24.43 -17.41 20.67
C LEU A 61 23.16 -16.61 20.40
N PHE A 62 23.06 -15.37 20.90
CA PHE A 62 21.95 -14.49 20.55
C PHE A 62 21.94 -14.12 19.06
N CYS A 63 23.09 -13.80 18.48
CA CYS A 63 23.22 -13.53 17.05
C CYS A 63 22.91 -14.74 16.16
N GLU A 64 23.11 -15.96 16.67
CA GLU A 64 22.73 -17.22 16.01
C GLU A 64 21.22 -17.54 16.12
N GLY A 65 20.46 -16.72 16.85
CA GLY A 65 19.00 -16.82 16.95
C GLY A 65 18.49 -17.67 18.12
N PHE A 66 19.36 -18.06 19.06
CA PHE A 66 18.93 -18.77 20.25
C PHE A 66 18.11 -17.86 21.19
N THR A 67 17.05 -18.41 21.77
CA THR A 67 16.26 -17.75 22.81
C THR A 67 17.04 -17.68 24.12
N ALA A 68 16.69 -16.74 25.00
CA ALA A 68 17.37 -16.59 26.29
C ALA A 68 17.42 -17.89 27.13
N SER A 69 16.37 -18.72 27.07
CA SER A 69 16.35 -20.01 27.76
C SER A 69 17.35 -21.00 27.15
N GLU A 70 17.44 -21.06 25.82
CA GLU A 70 18.38 -21.95 25.12
C GLU A 70 19.83 -21.51 25.34
N ILE A 71 20.08 -20.19 25.35
CA ILE A 71 21.40 -19.63 25.69
C ILE A 71 21.84 -20.06 27.09
N VAL A 72 20.95 -19.97 28.09
CA VAL A 72 21.24 -20.42 29.46
C VAL A 72 21.56 -21.91 29.49
N SER A 73 20.74 -22.75 28.85
CA SER A 73 20.98 -24.19 28.80
C SER A 73 22.33 -24.53 28.16
N LYS A 74 22.72 -23.81 27.09
CA LYS A 74 24.03 -23.97 26.46
C LYS A 74 25.18 -23.52 27.36
N LEU A 75 25.04 -22.39 28.05
CA LEU A 75 26.05 -21.92 29.01
C LEU A 75 26.20 -22.87 30.21
N GLU A 76 25.14 -23.54 30.64
CA GLU A 76 25.21 -24.53 31.71
C GLU A 76 25.82 -25.87 31.24
N GLN A 77 25.44 -26.34 30.04
CA GLN A 77 25.85 -27.63 29.50
C GLN A 77 27.25 -27.63 28.89
N ASP A 78 27.52 -26.67 28.01
CA ASP A 78 28.72 -26.64 27.18
C ASP A 78 29.91 -25.98 27.91
N PHE A 79 29.60 -25.21 28.97
CA PHE A 79 30.51 -24.24 29.57
C PHE A 79 30.50 -24.25 31.12
N GLU A 80 29.74 -25.14 31.74
CA GLU A 80 29.61 -25.34 33.20
C GLU A 80 29.24 -24.07 34.02
N VAL A 81 28.63 -23.06 33.39
CA VAL A 81 28.25 -21.80 34.06
C VAL A 81 26.95 -22.00 34.84
N LYS A 82 27.04 -22.25 36.14
CA LYS A 82 25.87 -22.53 37.00
C LYS A 82 25.18 -21.27 37.54
N GLY A 83 23.88 -21.39 37.83
CA GLY A 83 23.11 -20.38 38.56
C GLY A 83 22.63 -19.22 37.67
N LEU A 84 22.63 -19.42 36.36
CA LEU A 84 22.08 -18.46 35.42
C LEU A 84 20.55 -18.53 35.43
N THR A 85 19.92 -17.37 35.36
CA THR A 85 18.47 -17.25 35.16
C THR A 85 18.18 -16.93 33.70
N ARG A 86 16.92 -17.08 33.26
CA ARG A 86 16.46 -16.66 31.92
C ARG A 86 16.72 -15.17 31.63
N GLU A 87 16.94 -14.36 32.66
CA GLU A 87 17.25 -12.92 32.55
C GLU A 87 18.75 -12.64 32.36
N SER A 88 19.61 -13.58 32.73
CA SER A 88 21.07 -13.42 32.68
C SER A 88 21.58 -13.07 31.27
N PRO A 89 21.09 -13.70 30.18
CA PRO A 89 21.46 -13.31 28.82
C PRO A 89 21.18 -11.83 28.50
N TYR A 90 20.08 -11.25 28.98
CA TYR A 90 19.78 -9.84 28.70
C TYR A 90 20.76 -8.89 29.42
N SER A 91 21.21 -9.24 30.61
CA SER A 91 22.25 -8.48 31.33
C SER A 91 23.57 -8.50 30.55
N ASP A 92 23.95 -9.67 30.05
CA ASP A 92 25.15 -9.86 29.25
C ASP A 92 25.05 -9.14 27.89
N LEU A 93 23.92 -9.22 27.18
CA LEU A 93 23.67 -8.46 25.95
C LEU A 93 23.67 -6.93 26.20
N SER A 94 23.15 -6.47 27.32
CA SER A 94 23.22 -5.05 27.72
C SER A 94 24.67 -4.62 27.99
N LYS A 95 25.48 -5.49 28.59
CA LYS A 95 26.91 -5.25 28.81
C LYS A 95 27.67 -5.26 27.48
N ALA A 96 27.40 -6.22 26.60
CA ALA A 96 27.94 -6.30 25.26
C ALA A 96 27.63 -5.05 24.43
N ALA A 97 26.40 -4.54 24.50
CA ALA A 97 26.00 -3.29 23.85
C ALA A 97 26.78 -2.07 24.39
N ARG A 98 26.95 -1.96 25.72
CA ARG A 98 27.75 -0.88 26.34
C ARG A 98 29.23 -0.96 25.98
N LEU A 99 29.76 -2.17 25.79
CA LEU A 99 31.13 -2.42 25.34
C LEU A 99 31.29 -2.27 23.81
N GLY A 100 30.22 -1.99 23.07
CA GLY A 100 30.25 -1.88 21.61
C GLY A 100 30.45 -3.20 20.87
N MET A 101 30.28 -4.34 21.55
CA MET A 101 30.34 -5.70 20.98
C MET A 101 29.11 -5.99 20.13
N ILE A 102 27.94 -5.44 20.51
CA ILE A 102 26.72 -5.48 19.70
C ILE A 102 26.55 -4.13 19.01
N LYS A 103 26.61 -4.13 17.68
CA LYS A 103 26.28 -2.96 16.86
C LYS A 103 24.99 -3.23 16.11
N TYR A 104 23.95 -2.44 16.37
CA TYR A 104 22.78 -2.43 15.51
C TYR A 104 23.21 -1.94 14.12
N ARG A 105 23.22 -2.84 13.15
CA ARG A 105 23.29 -2.48 11.73
C ARG A 105 21.86 -2.56 11.22
N PRO A 106 21.18 -1.41 10.99
CA PRO A 106 19.89 -1.46 10.33
C PRO A 106 20.08 -2.22 9.01
N ASP A 107 19.13 -3.09 8.70
CA ASP A 107 19.11 -3.76 7.42
C ASP A 107 19.38 -2.71 6.33
N PRO A 108 20.37 -2.92 5.44
CA PRO A 108 20.67 -2.03 4.32
C PRO A 108 19.40 -1.53 3.61
N VAL A 109 18.39 -2.39 3.54
CA VAL A 109 17.08 -2.16 2.93
C VAL A 109 16.27 -1.09 3.68
N VAL A 110 16.24 -1.13 5.02
CA VAL A 110 15.63 -0.08 5.86
C VAL A 110 16.40 1.23 5.73
N LYS A 111 17.73 1.17 5.68
CA LYS A 111 18.59 2.35 5.45
C LYS A 111 18.29 3.00 4.10
N LEU A 112 18.10 2.22 3.04
CA LEU A 112 17.73 2.70 1.70
C LEU A 112 16.37 3.39 1.72
N GLY A 113 15.35 2.78 2.33
CA GLY A 113 14.02 3.37 2.48
C GLY A 113 14.03 4.70 3.24
N ASN A 114 14.81 4.78 4.33
CA ASN A 114 14.95 6.02 5.11
C ASN A 114 15.65 7.14 4.32
N LYS A 115 16.77 6.84 3.65
CA LYS A 115 17.48 7.81 2.80
C LYS A 115 16.61 8.40 1.70
N LEU A 116 15.69 7.61 1.13
CA LEU A 116 14.74 8.12 0.15
C LEU A 116 13.73 9.07 0.75
N ARG A 117 13.18 8.77 1.92
CA ARG A 117 12.25 9.69 2.60
C ARG A 117 12.92 10.97 3.05
N GLU A 118 14.21 10.90 3.41
CA GLU A 118 15.02 12.09 3.67
C GLU A 118 15.21 12.95 2.41
N LYS A 119 15.46 12.32 1.25
CA LYS A 119 15.63 13.03 -0.02
C LYS A 119 14.31 13.51 -0.65
N TYR A 120 13.25 12.75 -0.47
CA TYR A 120 11.92 12.95 -1.05
C TYR A 120 10.91 13.01 0.10
N ASP A 121 10.83 14.17 0.74
CA ASP A 121 9.99 14.45 1.92
C ASP A 121 8.50 14.16 1.71
N TYR A 122 8.07 14.13 0.45
CA TYR A 122 6.72 13.82 0.04
C TYR A 122 6.37 12.32 0.11
N LEU A 123 7.34 11.43 0.33
CA LEU A 123 7.15 10.01 0.54
C LEU A 123 6.84 9.71 2.01
N LEU A 124 5.60 9.28 2.28
CA LEU A 124 5.17 8.81 3.60
C LEU A 124 5.81 7.45 3.95
N ALA A 125 5.96 6.58 2.94
CA ALA A 125 6.64 5.30 3.08
C ALA A 125 7.49 4.97 1.85
N ALA A 126 8.68 4.41 2.08
CA ALA A 126 9.50 3.79 1.05
C ALA A 126 9.97 2.43 1.58
N VAL A 127 9.34 1.36 1.09
CA VAL A 127 9.61 -0.01 1.49
C VAL A 127 10.39 -0.70 0.38
N VAL A 128 11.58 -1.15 0.74
CA VAL A 128 12.35 -2.09 -0.07
C VAL A 128 12.22 -3.42 0.65
N PRO A 129 11.80 -4.52 0.02
CA PRO A 129 11.86 -5.84 0.65
C PRO A 129 13.29 -6.40 0.61
N GLU A 130 13.67 -7.16 1.62
CA GLU A 130 15.03 -7.74 1.72
C GLU A 130 15.35 -8.66 0.54
N HIS A 131 14.40 -9.51 0.18
CA HIS A 131 14.50 -10.36 -0.99
C HIS A 131 14.10 -9.57 -2.23
N GLY A 132 15.03 -9.39 -3.18
CA GLY A 132 14.79 -8.75 -4.49
C GLY A 132 13.82 -9.50 -5.41
N GLN A 133 13.03 -10.44 -4.87
CA GLN A 133 12.07 -11.22 -5.61
C GLN A 133 10.73 -10.49 -5.70
N ARG A 134 10.10 -10.60 -6.87
CA ARG A 134 8.73 -10.12 -7.13
C ARG A 134 7.72 -10.47 -6.04
N ARG A 135 7.78 -11.68 -5.47
CA ARG A 135 6.86 -12.13 -4.42
C ARG A 135 6.96 -11.31 -3.13
N ALA A 136 8.17 -10.90 -2.73
CA ALA A 136 8.37 -10.10 -1.54
C ALA A 136 7.77 -8.70 -1.71
N VAL A 137 8.00 -8.06 -2.87
CA VAL A 137 7.37 -6.78 -3.23
C VAL A 137 5.84 -6.86 -3.16
N ILE A 138 5.25 -7.95 -3.66
CA ILE A 138 3.81 -8.17 -3.65
C ILE A 138 3.28 -8.33 -2.21
N ALA A 139 3.94 -9.13 -1.38
CA ALA A 139 3.54 -9.35 0.02
C ALA A 139 3.60 -8.04 0.83
N GLU A 140 4.73 -7.33 0.73
CA GLU A 140 4.93 -6.04 1.40
C GLU A 140 3.94 -4.98 0.90
N SER A 141 3.59 -5.00 -0.39
CA SER A 141 2.57 -4.09 -0.92
C SER A 141 1.21 -4.32 -0.26
N GLY A 142 0.81 -5.58 -0.04
CA GLY A 142 -0.42 -5.91 0.69
C GLY A 142 -0.43 -5.32 2.10
N GLU A 143 0.69 -5.41 2.83
CA GLU A 143 0.84 -4.85 4.18
C GLU A 143 0.87 -3.31 4.20
N VAL A 144 1.55 -2.67 3.24
CA VAL A 144 1.55 -1.21 3.12
C VAL A 144 0.15 -0.68 2.80
N ILE A 145 -0.56 -1.30 1.84
CA ILE A 145 -1.93 -0.90 1.49
C ILE A 145 -2.87 -1.11 2.69
N SER A 146 -2.75 -2.23 3.41
CA SER A 146 -3.51 -2.50 4.65
C SER A 146 -3.31 -1.39 5.69
N ARG A 147 -2.06 -0.97 5.95
CA ARG A 147 -1.76 0.13 6.87
C ARG A 147 -2.33 1.47 6.40
N ALA A 148 -2.27 1.77 5.10
CA ALA A 148 -2.87 2.98 4.55
C ALA A 148 -4.39 2.98 4.74
N ILE A 149 -5.08 1.86 4.45
CA ILE A 149 -6.53 1.71 4.68
C ILE A 149 -6.88 1.99 6.14
N LEU A 150 -6.17 1.38 7.08
CA LEU A 150 -6.43 1.59 8.51
C LEU A 150 -6.14 3.04 8.92
N GLY A 151 -5.07 3.66 8.39
CA GLY A 151 -4.75 5.07 8.62
C GLY A 151 -5.88 6.02 8.21
N VAL A 152 -6.41 5.85 7.00
CA VAL A 152 -7.56 6.63 6.51
C VAL A 152 -8.81 6.33 7.36
N ALA A 153 -9.09 5.06 7.65
CA ALA A 153 -10.25 4.68 8.45
C ALA A 153 -10.22 5.29 9.85
N ARG A 154 -9.06 5.30 10.53
CA ARG A 154 -8.87 5.95 11.84
C ARG A 154 -9.14 7.45 11.77
N LYS A 155 -8.66 8.12 10.72
CA LYS A 155 -8.90 9.56 10.50
C LYS A 155 -10.40 9.84 10.35
N LEU A 156 -11.09 9.10 9.48
CA LEU A 156 -12.52 9.24 9.27
C LEU A 156 -13.32 8.92 10.54
N ALA A 157 -12.96 7.86 11.28
CA ALA A 157 -13.58 7.53 12.57
C ALA A 157 -13.48 8.68 13.57
N ALA A 158 -12.30 9.32 13.66
CA ALA A 158 -12.09 10.46 14.53
C ALA A 158 -12.92 11.68 14.10
N GLU A 159 -12.99 11.97 12.80
CA GLU A 159 -13.82 13.04 12.23
C GLU A 159 -15.31 12.80 12.51
N TYR A 160 -15.81 11.59 12.25
CA TYR A 160 -17.18 11.20 12.59
C TYR A 160 -17.47 11.37 14.07
N GLY A 161 -16.55 10.95 14.95
CA GLY A 161 -16.73 11.11 16.39
C GLY A 161 -16.79 12.57 16.84
N LYS A 162 -16.06 13.48 16.17
CA LYS A 162 -16.13 14.94 16.42
C LYS A 162 -17.45 15.55 15.94
N GLU A 163 -17.96 15.12 14.79
CA GLU A 163 -19.17 15.69 14.18
C GLU A 163 -20.47 15.04 14.66
N TRP A 164 -20.39 13.99 15.46
CA TRP A 164 -21.55 13.20 15.85
C TRP A 164 -22.57 14.03 16.66
N LYS A 165 -23.61 14.51 15.97
CA LYS A 165 -24.81 15.10 16.58
C LYS A 165 -25.89 14.01 16.73
N PHE A 166 -26.60 14.07 17.85
CA PHE A 166 -27.49 13.02 18.38
C PHE A 166 -28.54 12.48 17.37
N PRO A 167 -29.01 11.21 17.50
CA PRO A 167 -29.98 10.64 16.57
C PRO A 167 -31.34 11.31 16.76
N GLY A 168 -31.73 12.02 15.70
CA GLY A 168 -32.89 12.89 15.54
C GLY A 168 -32.63 13.82 14.35
N SER A 169 -31.39 14.24 14.22
CA SER A 169 -30.76 14.61 12.94
C SER A 169 -29.92 13.45 12.47
N VAL A 170 -30.13 12.96 11.24
CA VAL A 170 -29.16 12.05 10.61
C VAL A 170 -27.80 12.74 10.67
N PRO A 171 -26.73 12.11 11.22
CA PRO A 171 -25.41 12.72 11.19
C PRO A 171 -25.12 13.14 9.75
N VAL A 172 -24.90 14.44 9.58
CA VAL A 172 -24.33 15.00 8.36
C VAL A 172 -22.93 14.41 8.37
N ILE A 173 -22.68 13.45 7.49
CA ILE A 173 -21.32 13.01 7.15
C ILE A 173 -20.53 14.29 6.87
N PRO A 174 -19.29 14.47 7.39
CA PRO A 174 -18.46 15.59 6.98
C PRO A 174 -18.45 15.61 5.46
N GLU A 175 -19.15 16.55 4.85
CA GLU A 175 -19.29 16.57 3.41
C GLU A 175 -17.89 16.83 2.84
N PRO A 176 -17.34 15.98 1.95
CA PRO A 176 -16.44 16.52 0.96
C PRO A 176 -17.34 17.39 0.06
N ARG A 177 -17.49 18.68 0.40
CA ARG A 177 -18.24 19.70 -0.37
C ARG A 177 -19.57 19.20 -1.00
N ARG A 178 -20.66 19.28 -0.23
CA ARG A 178 -22.08 19.36 -0.60
C ARG A 178 -22.81 18.32 -1.48
N THR A 179 -23.91 17.85 -0.85
CA THR A 179 -25.22 17.37 -1.37
C THR A 179 -25.42 15.87 -1.62
N ARG A 180 -26.21 15.28 -0.70
CA ARG A 180 -26.87 13.97 -0.78
C ARG A 180 -27.96 13.95 -1.86
N LYS A 181 -27.70 13.23 -2.95
CA LYS A 181 -28.71 12.35 -3.56
C LYS A 181 -28.29 10.92 -3.25
N ARG A 182 -29.19 10.18 -2.60
CA ARG A 182 -29.03 8.78 -2.24
C ARG A 182 -28.93 7.97 -3.54
N TRP A 183 -27.74 7.48 -3.86
CA TRP A 183 -27.55 6.56 -4.99
C TRP A 183 -28.33 5.28 -4.73
N LYS A 184 -29.19 4.90 -5.67
CA LYS A 184 -29.61 3.52 -5.85
C LYS A 184 -28.44 2.82 -6.55
N SER A 185 -27.94 1.73 -5.97
CA SER A 185 -26.75 1.03 -6.46
C SER A 185 -26.94 0.58 -7.91
N SER A 186 -25.89 0.72 -8.70
CA SER A 186 -25.71 0.14 -10.04
C SER A 186 -25.62 -1.40 -10.04
N GLN A 187 -26.04 -2.08 -8.96
CA GLN A 187 -26.31 -3.52 -8.98
C GLN A 187 -27.44 -3.87 -9.96
N ASP A 188 -28.32 -2.91 -10.29
CA ASP A 188 -29.39 -3.06 -11.28
C ASP A 188 -28.89 -3.23 -12.72
N GLN A 189 -27.60 -3.03 -13.03
CA GLN A 189 -27.11 -2.94 -14.42
C GLN A 189 -26.07 -3.99 -14.82
N LEU A 190 -25.78 -4.98 -13.96
CA LEU A 190 -24.98 -6.16 -14.32
C LEU A 190 -25.77 -7.48 -14.28
N ALA A 191 -27.10 -7.41 -14.18
CA ALA A 191 -27.97 -8.58 -14.20
C ALA A 191 -28.40 -8.92 -15.65
N TRP A 192 -27.57 -9.70 -16.34
CA TRP A 192 -28.07 -10.69 -17.29
C TRP A 192 -28.00 -12.06 -16.64
N TRP A 193 -28.87 -12.31 -15.66
CA TRP A 193 -29.46 -13.59 -15.23
C TRP A 193 -30.63 -13.19 -14.33
N GLU A 194 -31.86 -13.51 -14.73
CA GLU A 194 -33.06 -13.28 -13.92
C GLU A 194 -32.99 -14.12 -12.64
N PHE A 195 -32.53 -13.52 -11.55
CA PHE A 195 -32.77 -14.02 -10.19
C PHE A 195 -33.47 -12.90 -9.42
N ASP A 196 -34.61 -13.23 -8.80
CA ASP A 196 -35.34 -12.34 -7.90
C ASP A 196 -34.39 -11.70 -6.89
N ASP A 197 -34.39 -10.36 -6.80
CA ASP A 197 -33.60 -9.61 -5.80
C ASP A 197 -33.96 -10.10 -4.39
N PRO A 198 -33.02 -10.78 -3.68
CA PRO A 198 -33.26 -11.28 -2.33
C PRO A 198 -33.64 -10.16 -1.35
N GLU A 199 -33.17 -8.93 -1.59
CA GLU A 199 -33.48 -7.76 -0.77
C GLU A 199 -34.91 -7.26 -0.99
N GLU A 200 -35.42 -7.20 -2.22
CA GLU A 200 -36.82 -6.88 -2.49
C GLU A 200 -37.76 -7.93 -1.90
N LYS A 201 -37.41 -9.22 -2.02
CA LYS A 201 -38.19 -10.31 -1.42
C LYS A 201 -38.25 -10.18 0.11
N LEU A 202 -37.11 -9.91 0.75
CA LEU A 202 -37.04 -9.65 2.19
C LEU A 202 -37.84 -8.41 2.61
N LYS A 203 -37.80 -7.32 1.82
CA LYS A 203 -38.60 -6.10 2.09
C LYS A 203 -40.09 -6.38 1.97
N LYS A 204 -40.52 -7.17 0.99
CA LYS A 204 -41.92 -7.55 0.77
C LYS A 204 -42.42 -8.47 1.89
N GLU A 205 -41.63 -9.48 2.26
CA GLU A 205 -41.92 -10.38 3.39
C GLU A 205 -41.99 -9.62 4.73
N HIS A 206 -41.07 -8.69 4.98
CA HIS A 206 -41.10 -7.87 6.19
C HIS A 206 -42.32 -6.95 6.25
N LYS A 207 -42.71 -6.35 5.11
CA LYS A 207 -43.90 -5.49 5.02
C LYS A 207 -45.19 -6.28 5.24
N GLU A 208 -45.30 -7.49 4.69
CA GLU A 208 -46.44 -8.38 4.92
C GLU A 208 -46.50 -8.87 6.37
N LYS A 209 -45.35 -9.18 6.98
CA LYS A 209 -45.27 -9.56 8.39
C LYS A 209 -45.75 -8.43 9.31
N LEU A 210 -45.28 -7.20 9.09
CA LEU A 210 -45.72 -6.03 9.85
C LEU A 210 -47.22 -5.76 9.70
N LYS A 211 -47.77 -6.00 8.50
CA LYS A 211 -49.21 -5.85 8.24
C LYS A 211 -50.04 -6.90 9.00
N LYS A 212 -49.62 -8.18 8.96
CA LYS A 212 -50.26 -9.25 9.75
C LYS A 212 -50.19 -8.99 11.24
N GLU A 213 -49.04 -8.57 11.76
CA GLU A 213 -48.88 -8.24 13.17
C GLU A 213 -49.77 -7.05 13.60
N GLN A 214 -50.00 -6.07 12.72
CA GLN A 214 -50.95 -4.98 12.97
C GLN A 214 -52.40 -5.48 13.02
N GLU A 215 -52.81 -6.28 12.04
CA GLU A 215 -54.17 -6.82 11.98
C GLU A 215 -54.48 -7.77 13.17
N GLU A 216 -53.50 -8.56 13.62
CA GLU A 216 -53.63 -9.42 14.81
C GLU A 216 -53.65 -8.61 16.11
N ALA A 217 -52.83 -7.56 16.21
CA ALA A 217 -52.83 -6.67 17.38
C ALA A 217 -54.16 -5.95 17.54
N GLU A 218 -54.77 -5.47 16.44
CA GLU A 218 -56.09 -4.83 16.44
C GLU A 218 -57.20 -5.81 16.83
N LYS A 219 -57.15 -7.06 16.37
CA LYS A 219 -58.12 -8.11 16.74
C LYS A 219 -58.01 -8.56 18.20
N SER A 220 -56.83 -8.46 18.81
CA SER A 220 -56.58 -9.00 20.16
C SER A 220 -57.04 -8.12 21.32
N GLY A 221 -57.48 -6.87 21.07
CA GLY A 221 -57.93 -5.95 22.12
C GLY A 221 -56.86 -5.59 23.17
N ARG A 222 -55.60 -6.03 23.00
CA ARG A 222 -54.50 -5.71 23.90
C ARG A 222 -54.11 -4.25 23.68
N GLY A 223 -54.49 -3.39 24.62
CA GLY A 223 -54.05 -2.00 24.67
C GLY A 223 -52.55 -1.92 24.38
N ARG A 224 -52.17 -1.13 23.37
CA ARG A 224 -50.78 -0.87 22.98
C ARG A 224 -50.02 -0.39 24.23
N LYS A 225 -49.33 -1.28 24.94
CA LYS A 225 -48.09 -0.89 25.61
C LYS A 225 -47.30 -0.21 24.51
N LYS A 226 -47.01 1.09 24.66
CA LYS A 226 -46.09 1.83 23.80
C LYS A 226 -44.83 0.96 23.73
N LYS A 227 -44.70 0.15 22.68
CA LYS A 227 -43.44 -0.51 22.37
C LYS A 227 -42.50 0.67 22.22
N GLU A 228 -41.55 0.79 23.13
CA GLU A 228 -40.45 1.72 22.94
C GLU A 228 -39.98 1.52 21.50
N PRO A 229 -39.89 2.59 20.70
CA PRO A 229 -39.51 2.48 19.30
C PRO A 229 -38.25 1.61 19.26
N ASP A 230 -38.28 0.59 18.41
CA ASP A 230 -37.18 -0.35 18.27
C ASP A 230 -35.97 0.46 17.83
N THR A 231 -35.18 0.90 18.81
CA THR A 231 -34.02 1.78 18.62
C THR A 231 -32.87 0.88 18.25
N HIS A 232 -33.05 0.13 17.17
CA HIS A 232 -31.96 -0.56 16.53
C HIS A 232 -30.90 0.49 16.21
N PRO A 233 -29.69 0.34 16.77
CA PRO A 233 -28.64 1.31 16.57
C PRO A 233 -28.36 1.42 15.07
N ILE A 234 -28.47 2.63 14.53
CA ILE A 234 -28.09 2.90 13.14
C ILE A 234 -26.58 2.61 13.05
N PRO A 235 -26.14 1.69 12.18
CA PRO A 235 -24.73 1.44 11.99
C PRO A 235 -24.04 2.69 11.42
N MET A 236 -22.85 2.98 11.91
CA MET A 236 -21.97 4.00 11.37
C MET A 236 -21.07 3.34 10.33
N ASP A 237 -21.28 3.69 9.06
CA ASP A 237 -20.47 3.18 7.97
C ASP A 237 -19.27 4.10 7.73
N ILE A 238 -18.06 3.56 7.83
CA ILE A 238 -16.82 4.21 7.43
C ILE A 238 -16.42 3.61 6.09
N GLU A 239 -16.54 4.38 5.02
CA GLU A 239 -16.23 3.92 3.66
C GLU A 239 -14.86 4.44 3.20
N ILE A 240 -14.01 3.53 2.74
CA ILE A 240 -12.70 3.82 2.13
C ILE A 240 -12.77 3.54 0.64
N ARG A 241 -12.35 4.50 -0.18
CA ARG A 241 -12.44 4.46 -1.65
C ARG A 241 -11.05 4.27 -2.24
N LEU A 242 -10.86 3.13 -2.90
CA LEU A 242 -9.59 2.70 -3.46
C LEU A 242 -9.66 2.67 -4.98
N GLY A 243 -8.83 3.48 -5.64
CA GLY A 243 -8.58 3.40 -7.07
C GLY A 243 -7.50 2.37 -7.39
N TRP A 244 -7.73 1.52 -8.38
CA TRP A 244 -6.80 0.46 -8.78
C TRP A 244 -6.42 0.55 -10.25
N SER A 245 -5.12 0.42 -10.53
CA SER A 245 -4.61 0.36 -11.90
C SER A 245 -3.31 -0.43 -12.01
N GLY A 246 -3.03 -0.94 -13.19
CA GLY A 246 -1.84 -1.72 -13.52
C GLY A 246 -2.19 -3.13 -13.99
N GLY A 247 -1.15 -3.89 -14.31
CA GLY A 247 -1.29 -5.25 -14.82
C GLY A 247 -1.04 -6.32 -13.75
N HIS A 248 -0.35 -7.37 -14.14
CA HIS A 248 -0.14 -8.58 -13.35
C HIS A 248 0.37 -8.35 -11.91
N THR A 249 1.31 -7.41 -11.70
CA THR A 249 1.82 -7.09 -10.36
C THR A 249 0.75 -6.50 -9.45
N THR A 250 -0.09 -5.60 -9.97
CA THR A 250 -1.22 -5.06 -9.21
C THR A 250 -2.24 -6.14 -8.90
N GLY A 251 -2.51 -7.05 -9.84
CA GLY A 251 -3.44 -8.17 -9.61
C GLY A 251 -2.99 -9.11 -8.49
N LEU A 252 -1.70 -9.47 -8.45
CA LEU A 252 -1.14 -10.26 -7.35
C LEU A 252 -1.14 -9.48 -6.03
N THR A 253 -0.93 -8.16 -6.08
CA THR A 253 -1.00 -7.27 -4.92
C THR A 253 -2.41 -7.21 -4.32
N ALA A 254 -3.46 -7.24 -5.16
CA ALA A 254 -4.84 -7.32 -4.67
C ALA A 254 -5.07 -8.63 -3.89
N VAL A 255 -4.61 -9.78 -4.39
CA VAL A 255 -4.71 -11.05 -3.66
C VAL A 255 -3.92 -11.01 -2.35
N ALA A 256 -2.71 -10.44 -2.35
CA ALA A 256 -1.92 -10.27 -1.13
C ALA A 256 -2.64 -9.39 -0.10
N LEU A 257 -3.23 -8.28 -0.54
CA LEU A 257 -4.06 -7.42 0.31
C LEU A 257 -5.22 -8.19 0.92
N GLY A 258 -5.93 -9.00 0.12
CA GLY A 258 -7.04 -9.82 0.61
C GLY A 258 -6.63 -10.75 1.75
N ARG A 259 -5.47 -11.43 1.64
CA ARG A 259 -4.90 -12.27 2.72
C ARG A 259 -4.61 -11.49 4.00
N VAL A 260 -4.15 -10.25 3.86
CA VAL A 260 -3.82 -9.37 4.99
C VAL A 260 -5.10 -8.83 5.65
N LEU A 261 -6.11 -8.46 4.85
CA LEU A 261 -7.35 -7.88 5.35
C LEU A 261 -8.26 -8.93 6.02
N GLU A 262 -8.40 -10.11 5.44
CA GLU A 262 -9.35 -11.15 5.88
C GLU A 262 -9.34 -11.39 7.40
N PRO A 263 -8.20 -11.60 8.08
CA PRO A 263 -8.19 -11.80 9.54
C PRO A 263 -8.29 -10.51 10.36
N ARG A 264 -8.21 -9.31 9.76
CA ARG A 264 -8.05 -8.03 10.48
C ARG A 264 -9.31 -7.17 10.52
N LEU A 265 -10.22 -7.31 9.54
CA LEU A 265 -11.35 -6.38 9.36
C LEU A 265 -12.27 -6.27 10.60
N GLU A 266 -12.57 -7.37 11.28
CA GLU A 266 -13.40 -7.34 12.49
C GLU A 266 -12.70 -6.68 13.69
N GLU A 267 -11.40 -6.86 13.81
CA GLU A 267 -10.61 -6.17 14.84
C GLU A 267 -10.59 -4.67 14.57
N TRP A 268 -10.40 -4.27 13.31
CA TRP A 268 -10.43 -2.87 12.92
C TRP A 268 -11.77 -2.22 13.19
N GLU A 269 -12.91 -2.87 12.91
CA GLU A 269 -14.23 -2.33 13.26
C GLU A 269 -14.37 -2.07 14.77
N ARG A 270 -13.84 -2.98 15.61
CA ARG A 270 -13.80 -2.79 17.06
C ARG A 270 -12.90 -1.62 17.45
N GLU A 271 -11.76 -1.47 16.79
CA GLU A 271 -10.83 -0.38 17.03
C GLU A 271 -11.43 0.99 16.63
N LEU A 272 -11.99 1.09 15.43
CA LEU A 272 -12.63 2.30 14.91
C LEU A 272 -13.80 2.72 15.81
N LYS A 273 -14.57 1.77 16.34
CA LYS A 273 -15.60 2.06 17.36
C LYS A 273 -15.02 2.74 18.60
N LYS A 274 -13.86 2.29 19.10
CA LYS A 274 -13.20 2.94 20.25
C LYS A 274 -12.82 4.39 19.90
N ILE A 275 -12.24 4.62 18.72
CA ILE A 275 -11.85 5.95 18.26
C ILE A 275 -13.05 6.91 18.16
N VAL A 276 -14.18 6.44 17.62
CA VAL A 276 -15.43 7.24 17.56
C VAL A 276 -15.92 7.57 18.97
N ILE A 277 -15.90 6.60 19.90
CA ILE A 277 -16.31 6.81 21.31
C ILE A 277 -15.39 7.84 21.99
N GLU A 278 -14.09 7.75 21.76
CA GLU A 278 -13.11 8.66 22.35
C GLU A 278 -13.22 10.08 21.80
N SER A 279 -13.44 10.22 20.50
CA SER A 279 -13.59 11.51 19.83
C SER A 279 -14.92 12.20 20.15
N SER A 280 -15.94 11.43 20.52
CA SER A 280 -17.27 11.92 20.90
C SER A 280 -17.43 12.25 22.39
N LYS A 281 -16.34 12.28 23.17
CA LYS A 281 -16.35 12.54 24.63
C LYS A 281 -17.05 13.84 25.04
N HIS A 282 -17.10 14.82 24.15
CA HIS A 282 -17.78 16.10 24.35
C HIS A 282 -19.33 15.98 24.46
N LEU A 283 -19.92 14.84 24.11
CA LEU A 283 -21.37 14.62 24.19
C LEU A 283 -21.86 14.37 25.64
N PRO A 284 -23.08 14.84 26.00
CA PRO A 284 -23.66 14.69 27.34
C PRO A 284 -23.71 13.26 27.90
N GLU A 285 -23.68 13.13 29.22
CA GLU A 285 -23.55 11.85 29.93
C GLU A 285 -24.70 10.86 29.69
N LYS A 286 -25.91 11.37 29.42
CA LYS A 286 -27.09 10.58 29.02
C LYS A 286 -26.85 9.73 27.76
N ASN A 287 -25.78 10.00 27.02
CA ASN A 287 -25.44 9.35 25.77
C ASN A 287 -24.50 8.15 25.95
N LYS A 288 -24.04 7.88 27.19
CA LYS A 288 -23.17 6.72 27.50
C LYS A 288 -23.81 5.38 27.12
N MET A 289 -25.13 5.23 27.25
CA MET A 289 -25.82 4.00 26.80
C MET A 289 -25.83 3.85 25.28
N LEU A 290 -25.99 4.93 24.52
CA LEU A 290 -25.97 4.90 23.05
C LEU A 290 -24.57 4.59 22.51
N ARG A 291 -23.51 5.08 23.17
CA ARG A 291 -22.12 4.73 22.84
C ARG A 291 -21.83 3.23 22.92
N ARG A 292 -22.54 2.48 23.78
CA ARG A 292 -22.37 1.02 23.90
C ARG A 292 -23.03 0.26 22.75
N ARG A 293 -24.18 0.75 22.27
CA ARG A 293 -25.05 0.01 21.35
C ARG A 293 -24.74 0.19 19.87
N PHE A 294 -24.10 1.28 19.43
CA PHE A 294 -23.84 1.46 18.00
C PHE A 294 -22.78 0.50 17.44
N LYS A 295 -22.94 0.16 16.16
CA LYS A 295 -22.00 -0.65 15.39
C LYS A 295 -21.24 0.27 14.44
N VAL A 296 -19.93 0.04 14.29
CA VAL A 296 -19.14 0.62 13.19
C VAL A 296 -18.95 -0.48 12.16
N ASN A 297 -19.25 -0.19 10.91
CA ASN A 297 -18.93 -1.05 9.78
C ASN A 297 -17.86 -0.38 8.94
N LEU A 298 -16.81 -1.14 8.58
CA LEU A 298 -15.83 -0.70 7.60
C LEU A 298 -16.29 -1.16 6.22
N LYS A 299 -16.41 -0.23 5.28
CA LYS A 299 -16.74 -0.50 3.87
C LYS A 299 -15.56 -0.14 2.97
N LEU A 300 -15.32 -0.96 1.95
CA LEU A 300 -14.27 -0.78 0.97
C LEU A 300 -14.90 -0.63 -0.42
N LEU A 301 -14.78 0.54 -1.05
CA LEU A 301 -15.20 0.73 -2.43
C LEU A 301 -13.97 0.64 -3.33
N PHE A 302 -13.89 -0.43 -4.12
CA PHE A 302 -12.86 -0.59 -5.13
C PHE A 302 -13.32 0.01 -6.46
N VAL A 303 -12.47 0.80 -7.10
CA VAL A 303 -12.74 1.44 -8.40
C VAL A 303 -11.58 1.11 -9.32
N ASN A 304 -11.82 0.50 -10.50
CA ASN A 304 -10.74 0.42 -11.49
C ASN A 304 -10.56 1.77 -12.19
N LEU A 305 -9.33 2.25 -12.27
CA LEU A 305 -9.00 3.56 -12.83
C LEU A 305 -8.70 3.52 -14.32
N VAL A 306 -8.70 2.33 -14.90
CA VAL A 306 -8.35 2.10 -16.29
C VAL A 306 -9.28 1.07 -16.89
N ALA A 307 -9.62 1.26 -18.16
CA ALA A 307 -10.48 0.35 -18.89
C ALA A 307 -9.82 -1.03 -19.01
N GLY A 308 -10.62 -2.07 -19.14
CA GLY A 308 -10.14 -3.44 -19.27
C GLY A 308 -9.29 -3.66 -20.52
N PHE A 309 -7.99 -3.92 -20.36
CA PHE A 309 -7.07 -4.08 -21.49
C PHE A 309 -6.91 -5.53 -21.95
N ASP A 310 -6.94 -6.47 -21.02
CA ASP A 310 -6.47 -7.83 -21.28
C ASP A 310 -7.61 -8.82 -21.46
N THR A 311 -7.43 -9.74 -22.41
CA THR A 311 -8.21 -10.97 -22.49
C THR A 311 -7.91 -11.89 -21.32
N ASP A 312 -6.71 -11.78 -20.72
CA ASP A 312 -6.36 -12.47 -19.49
C ASP A 312 -7.04 -11.78 -18.29
N PRO A 313 -8.03 -12.42 -17.65
CA PRO A 313 -8.69 -11.87 -16.47
C PRO A 313 -7.72 -11.63 -15.29
N LEU A 314 -6.53 -12.25 -15.28
CA LEU A 314 -5.52 -12.05 -14.23
C LEU A 314 -4.79 -10.71 -14.31
N ASN A 315 -4.79 -10.08 -15.49
CA ASN A 315 -4.18 -8.76 -15.73
C ASN A 315 -5.23 -7.65 -15.82
N HIS A 316 -6.50 -8.03 -15.84
CA HIS A 316 -7.62 -7.13 -15.93
C HIS A 316 -8.04 -6.64 -14.53
N PRO A 317 -8.08 -5.32 -14.25
CA PRO A 317 -8.47 -4.79 -12.94
C PRO A 317 -9.78 -5.32 -12.37
N ILE A 318 -10.83 -5.35 -13.18
CA ILE A 318 -12.12 -5.95 -12.78
C ILE A 318 -11.96 -7.44 -12.40
N GLY A 319 -11.22 -8.22 -13.20
CA GLY A 319 -11.00 -9.64 -12.98
C GLY A 319 -10.26 -9.92 -11.67
N PHE A 320 -9.11 -9.28 -11.44
CA PHE A 320 -8.33 -9.53 -10.23
C PHE A 320 -8.99 -8.97 -8.96
N LEU A 321 -9.72 -7.84 -9.03
CA LEU A 321 -10.47 -7.31 -7.90
C LEU A 321 -11.64 -8.22 -7.54
N SER A 322 -12.34 -8.75 -8.55
CA SER A 322 -13.40 -9.74 -8.34
C SER A 322 -12.85 -11.03 -7.75
N ALA A 323 -11.70 -11.50 -8.24
CA ALA A 323 -11.03 -12.68 -7.72
C ALA A 323 -10.63 -12.51 -6.25
N MET A 324 -10.01 -11.38 -5.88
CA MET A 324 -9.70 -11.06 -4.48
C MET A 324 -10.98 -11.10 -3.62
N ARG A 325 -12.04 -10.39 -4.02
CA ARG A 325 -13.29 -10.37 -3.24
C ARG A 325 -13.89 -11.77 -3.08
N ASN A 326 -13.88 -12.59 -4.13
CA ASN A 326 -14.47 -13.94 -4.07
C ASN A 326 -13.62 -14.94 -3.28
N GLN A 327 -12.30 -14.73 -3.19
CA GLN A 327 -11.40 -15.58 -2.41
C GLN A 327 -11.43 -15.30 -0.90
N PHE A 328 -11.86 -14.10 -0.49
CA PHE A 328 -11.79 -13.61 0.89
C PHE A 328 -13.18 -13.16 1.38
N PRO A 329 -13.96 -14.05 2.02
CA PRO A 329 -15.35 -13.78 2.41
C PRO A 329 -15.56 -12.53 3.27
N GLU A 330 -14.68 -12.26 4.24
CA GLU A 330 -14.82 -11.05 5.09
C GLU A 330 -14.55 -9.77 4.30
N VAL A 331 -13.62 -9.83 3.33
CA VAL A 331 -13.41 -8.75 2.36
C VAL A 331 -14.65 -8.59 1.47
N GLN A 332 -15.23 -9.68 0.97
CA GLN A 332 -16.41 -9.65 0.09
C GLN A 332 -17.59 -8.93 0.76
N LYS A 333 -17.91 -9.32 2.00
CA LYS A 333 -19.02 -8.76 2.81
C LYS A 333 -18.91 -7.26 3.02
N ARG A 334 -17.67 -6.74 3.07
CA ARG A 334 -17.37 -5.34 3.36
C ARG A 334 -17.01 -4.53 2.12
N SER A 335 -17.00 -5.14 0.93
CA SER A 335 -16.52 -4.46 -0.27
C SER A 335 -17.54 -4.36 -1.37
N GLN A 336 -17.43 -3.28 -2.13
CA GLN A 336 -18.11 -3.04 -3.39
C GLN A 336 -17.07 -2.83 -4.49
N LEU A 337 -17.44 -3.16 -5.72
CA LEU A 337 -16.62 -2.93 -6.90
C LEU A 337 -17.40 -2.04 -7.85
N MET A 338 -16.86 -0.86 -8.16
CA MET A 338 -17.37 0.05 -9.17
C MET A 338 -16.52 -0.12 -10.43
N CYS A 339 -17.16 -0.63 -11.47
CA CYS A 339 -16.49 -0.98 -12.72
C CYS A 339 -16.52 0.19 -13.69
N PHE A 340 -15.34 0.62 -14.12
CA PHE A 340 -15.13 1.43 -15.28
C PHE A 340 -15.04 0.53 -16.53
N SER A 341 -16.16 0.35 -17.21
CA SER A 341 -16.27 -0.44 -18.45
C SER A 341 -16.23 0.47 -19.68
N SER A 342 -15.15 0.42 -20.44
CA SER A 342 -14.99 1.13 -21.72
C SER A 342 -14.06 0.36 -22.63
N ALA A 343 -13.93 0.81 -23.88
CA ALA A 343 -12.87 0.32 -24.73
C ALA A 343 -11.52 0.63 -24.06
N PRO A 344 -10.59 -0.34 -24.00
CA PRO A 344 -9.29 -0.13 -23.39
C PRO A 344 -8.54 1.04 -24.00
N PHE A 345 -8.67 1.19 -25.31
CA PHE A 345 -8.07 2.28 -26.06
C PHE A 345 -9.14 3.08 -26.77
N VAL A 346 -8.91 4.38 -26.80
CA VAL A 346 -9.74 5.35 -27.51
C VAL A 346 -8.87 6.16 -28.44
N GLU A 347 -9.42 6.58 -29.57
CA GLU A 347 -8.73 7.56 -30.41
C GLU A 347 -8.47 8.82 -29.59
N ILE A 348 -7.26 9.39 -29.70
CA ILE A 348 -6.88 10.58 -28.92
C ILE A 348 -7.90 11.71 -29.12
N GLU A 349 -8.36 11.92 -30.36
CA GLU A 349 -9.33 12.96 -30.71
C GLU A 349 -10.74 12.66 -30.18
N LYS A 350 -11.14 11.38 -30.11
CA LYS A 350 -12.46 10.94 -29.62
C LYS A 350 -12.52 10.66 -28.13
N THR A 351 -11.44 10.96 -27.41
CA THR A 351 -11.37 10.67 -25.96
C THR A 351 -12.50 11.41 -25.22
N LYS A 352 -12.82 12.64 -25.62
CA LYS A 352 -13.93 13.41 -25.02
C LYS A 352 -15.28 12.72 -25.25
N ASP A 353 -15.57 12.37 -26.49
CA ASP A 353 -16.82 11.70 -26.88
C ASP A 353 -17.00 10.37 -26.14
N ALA A 354 -15.90 9.62 -25.94
CA ALA A 354 -15.92 8.38 -25.18
C ALA A 354 -16.35 8.58 -23.71
N TRP A 355 -16.08 9.74 -23.10
CA TRP A 355 -16.57 10.08 -21.75
C TRP A 355 -18.07 10.37 -21.72
N GLU A 356 -18.65 10.82 -22.83
CA GLU A 356 -20.03 11.30 -22.93
C GLU A 356 -21.04 10.21 -23.36
N LEU A 357 -20.57 8.99 -23.65
CA LEU A 357 -21.45 7.88 -24.01
C LEU A 357 -22.44 7.55 -22.86
N PRO A 358 -23.75 7.36 -23.14
CA PRO A 358 -24.70 6.83 -22.17
C PRO A 358 -24.34 5.37 -21.90
N GLN A 359 -24.03 5.01 -20.64
CA GLN A 359 -23.30 3.79 -20.21
C GLN A 359 -21.78 3.83 -20.38
N GLY A 360 -21.23 5.00 -20.69
CA GLY A 360 -19.81 5.22 -20.77
C GLY A 360 -19.14 5.41 -19.41
N PRO A 361 -17.82 5.64 -19.43
CA PRO A 361 -17.01 6.03 -18.28
C PRO A 361 -17.55 7.17 -17.40
N GLY A 362 -18.44 8.01 -17.96
CA GLY A 362 -18.83 9.31 -17.42
C GLY A 362 -19.33 9.23 -15.99
N GLU A 363 -20.18 8.25 -15.65
CA GLU A 363 -20.73 8.12 -14.30
C GLU A 363 -19.66 7.81 -13.25
N VAL A 364 -18.73 6.90 -13.57
CA VAL A 364 -17.63 6.56 -12.66
C VAL A 364 -16.66 7.73 -12.54
N ARG A 365 -16.40 8.44 -13.63
CA ARG A 365 -15.57 9.65 -13.59
C ARG A 365 -16.22 10.76 -12.77
N ASP A 366 -17.50 10.99 -12.94
CA ASP A 366 -18.25 11.98 -12.17
C ASP A 366 -18.33 11.59 -10.70
N PHE A 367 -18.45 10.30 -10.40
CA PHE A 367 -18.30 9.79 -9.04
C PHE A 367 -16.93 10.12 -8.47
N VAL A 368 -15.84 9.78 -9.15
CA VAL A 368 -14.47 10.05 -8.71
C VAL A 368 -14.22 11.56 -8.55
N LYS A 369 -14.72 12.39 -9.47
CA LYS A 369 -14.62 13.85 -9.37
C LYS A 369 -15.42 14.42 -8.19
N LYS A 370 -16.63 13.91 -7.97
CA LYS A 370 -17.53 14.40 -6.93
C LYS A 370 -17.07 13.99 -5.53
N TRP A 371 -16.72 12.71 -5.38
CA TRP A 371 -16.48 12.11 -4.08
C TRP A 371 -14.99 12.00 -3.76
N GLY A 372 -14.13 11.97 -4.77
CA GLY A 372 -12.71 11.70 -4.60
C GLY A 372 -12.41 10.21 -4.35
N LEU A 373 -11.12 9.92 -4.29
CA LEU A 373 -10.58 8.65 -3.82
C LEU A 373 -9.80 8.95 -2.53
N ASP A 374 -9.64 7.93 -1.69
CA ASP A 374 -8.82 8.05 -0.48
C ASP A 374 -7.43 7.44 -0.71
N ILE A 375 -7.36 6.37 -1.51
CA ILE A 375 -6.12 5.67 -1.86
C ILE A 375 -6.14 5.32 -3.35
N ILE A 376 -5.01 5.47 -4.04
CA ILE A 376 -4.75 4.87 -5.35
C ILE A 376 -3.64 3.84 -5.22
N VAL A 377 -3.88 2.64 -5.73
CA VAL A 377 -2.90 1.57 -5.86
C VAL A 377 -2.56 1.40 -7.33
N THR A 378 -1.28 1.57 -7.67
CA THR A 378 -0.79 1.40 -9.03
C THR A 378 0.54 0.68 -9.11
N SER A 379 0.88 0.23 -10.31
CA SER A 379 2.21 -0.24 -10.68
C SER A 379 2.68 0.49 -11.92
N GLY A 380 3.96 0.33 -12.24
CA GLY A 380 4.56 0.89 -13.46
C GLY A 380 5.12 -0.18 -14.39
N GLY A 381 5.08 0.11 -15.68
CA GLY A 381 5.72 -0.64 -16.76
C GLY A 381 6.89 0.15 -17.33
N SER A 382 8.02 -0.52 -17.60
CA SER A 382 9.15 0.09 -18.31
C SER A 382 8.95 -0.05 -19.82
N LEU A 383 9.22 1.00 -20.60
CA LEU A 383 9.18 0.90 -22.05
C LEU A 383 10.34 0.05 -22.61
N GLN A 384 11.42 -0.10 -21.83
CA GLN A 384 12.58 -0.92 -22.19
C GLN A 384 12.34 -2.42 -21.95
N ASP A 385 11.34 -2.79 -21.13
CA ASP A 385 10.99 -4.19 -20.92
C ASP A 385 10.26 -4.74 -22.16
N ASP A 386 10.76 -5.83 -22.71
CA ASP A 386 10.15 -6.52 -23.85
C ASP A 386 8.79 -7.16 -23.51
N HIS A 387 8.52 -7.41 -22.23
CA HIS A 387 7.24 -7.92 -21.70
C HIS A 387 6.34 -6.81 -21.14
N SER A 388 6.65 -5.56 -21.46
CA SER A 388 5.83 -4.42 -21.04
C SER A 388 4.48 -4.48 -21.74
N MET A 389 3.42 -4.74 -20.98
CA MET A 389 2.07 -4.73 -21.54
C MET A 389 1.78 -3.40 -22.24
N PHE A 390 2.17 -2.26 -21.64
CA PHE A 390 2.03 -0.94 -22.26
C PHE A 390 2.66 -0.90 -23.65
N ARG A 391 3.87 -1.44 -23.84
CA ARG A 391 4.53 -1.56 -25.14
C ARG A 391 3.82 -2.54 -26.07
N ASP A 392 3.41 -3.69 -25.57
CA ASP A 392 2.78 -4.75 -26.36
C ASP A 392 1.42 -4.33 -26.92
N TYR A 393 0.67 -3.48 -26.23
CA TYR A 393 -0.57 -2.92 -26.80
C TYR A 393 -0.34 -2.03 -28.01
N PHE A 394 0.74 -1.23 -28.02
CA PHE A 394 1.10 -0.46 -29.21
C PHE A 394 1.64 -1.37 -30.33
N ARG A 395 2.24 -2.52 -29.99
CA ARG A 395 2.70 -3.55 -30.95
C ARG A 395 1.60 -4.36 -31.59
N ALA A 396 0.65 -4.84 -30.80
CA ALA A 396 -0.40 -5.75 -31.23
C ALA A 396 -1.38 -5.13 -32.24
N GLY A 397 -1.23 -3.84 -32.55
CA GLY A 397 -2.07 -3.18 -33.53
C GLY A 397 -3.54 -3.23 -33.12
N ALA A 398 -3.85 -3.06 -31.83
CA ALA A 398 -5.21 -2.80 -31.34
C ALA A 398 -5.78 -1.46 -31.86
N VAL A 399 -5.26 -0.98 -32.99
CA VAL A 399 -5.95 -0.17 -33.98
C VAL A 399 -7.05 -1.06 -34.55
N PRO A 400 -8.32 -0.95 -34.13
CA PRO A 400 -9.41 -1.62 -34.84
C PRO A 400 -9.23 -1.37 -36.34
N LYS A 401 -9.30 -2.44 -37.15
CA LYS A 401 -9.29 -2.35 -38.61
C LYS A 401 -10.34 -1.31 -39.00
N SER A 402 -9.91 -0.07 -39.21
CA SER A 402 -10.84 1.03 -39.43
C SER A 402 -11.59 0.69 -40.70
N SER A 403 -12.91 0.54 -40.59
CA SER A 403 -13.83 0.18 -41.67
C SER A 403 -13.92 1.23 -42.79
N GLY A 404 -13.10 2.29 -42.75
CA GLY A 404 -13.06 3.34 -43.76
C GLY A 404 -11.63 3.64 -44.23
N GLY A 405 -11.23 3.02 -45.34
CA GLY A 405 -10.34 3.61 -46.36
C GLY A 405 -8.93 4.09 -45.99
N ARG A 406 -8.43 3.94 -44.76
CA ARG A 406 -7.06 4.33 -44.42
C ARG A 406 -6.04 3.36 -44.99
N GLU A 407 -4.93 3.92 -45.44
CA GLU A 407 -3.73 3.23 -45.94
C GLU A 407 -3.39 2.03 -45.04
N LYS A 408 -3.10 0.87 -45.66
CA LYS A 408 -2.76 -0.38 -44.96
C LYS A 408 -1.36 -0.28 -44.34
N VAL A 409 -1.21 0.52 -43.29
CA VAL A 409 -0.01 0.49 -42.44
C VAL A 409 -0.05 -0.83 -41.67
N SER A 410 1.06 -1.58 -41.69
CA SER A 410 1.11 -2.83 -40.92
C SER A 410 1.06 -2.52 -39.41
N PRO A 411 0.48 -3.40 -38.57
CA PRO A 411 0.52 -3.24 -37.11
C PRO A 411 1.92 -2.95 -36.56
N GLU A 412 2.93 -3.61 -37.12
CA GLU A 412 4.32 -3.43 -36.73
C GLU A 412 4.86 -2.04 -37.09
N GLU A 413 4.55 -1.52 -38.27
CA GLU A 413 4.97 -0.17 -38.67
C GLU A 413 4.29 0.90 -37.79
N ALA A 414 3.00 0.73 -37.47
CA ALA A 414 2.29 1.61 -36.55
C ALA A 414 2.91 1.59 -35.15
N ALA A 415 3.29 0.40 -34.66
CA ALA A 415 3.96 0.23 -33.37
C ALA A 415 5.33 0.91 -33.34
N GLN A 416 6.14 0.72 -34.39
CA GLN A 416 7.44 1.37 -34.51
C GLN A 416 7.31 2.89 -34.56
N LYS A 417 6.29 3.42 -35.26
CA LYS A 417 5.97 4.86 -35.26
C LYS A 417 5.59 5.35 -33.85
N ALA A 418 4.74 4.63 -33.13
CA ALA A 418 4.35 4.97 -31.76
C ALA A 418 5.57 4.97 -30.82
N LEU A 419 6.40 3.93 -30.86
CA LEU A 419 7.62 3.82 -30.07
C LEU A 419 8.63 4.93 -30.40
N LYS A 420 8.76 5.30 -31.68
CA LYS A 420 9.59 6.43 -32.09
C LYS A 420 9.07 7.74 -31.52
N ILE A 421 7.75 7.97 -31.51
CA ILE A 421 7.14 9.15 -30.89
C ILE A 421 7.42 9.15 -29.39
N PHE A 422 7.23 8.04 -28.68
CA PHE A 422 7.54 7.92 -27.25
C PHE A 422 9.00 8.24 -26.94
N LYS A 423 9.94 7.62 -27.67
CA LYS A 423 11.38 7.87 -27.51
C LYS A 423 11.76 9.33 -27.76
N ASN A 424 11.17 9.95 -28.80
CA ASN A 424 11.43 11.35 -29.14
C ASN A 424 10.94 12.34 -28.06
N HIS A 425 9.93 11.96 -27.28
CA HIS A 425 9.40 12.76 -26.16
C HIS A 425 9.84 12.23 -24.80
N GLY A 426 10.90 11.41 -24.74
CA GLY A 426 11.46 10.94 -23.48
C GLY A 426 10.55 10.08 -22.62
N VAL A 427 9.56 9.42 -23.22
CA VAL A 427 8.73 8.46 -22.49
C VAL A 427 9.58 7.23 -22.14
N VAL A 428 9.68 6.94 -20.85
CA VAL A 428 10.47 5.81 -20.31
C VAL A 428 9.61 4.64 -19.87
N GLY A 429 8.29 4.84 -19.76
CA GLY A 429 7.34 3.82 -19.33
C GLY A 429 5.98 4.41 -19.02
N ASP A 430 5.26 3.79 -18.10
CA ASP A 430 3.93 4.22 -17.70
C ASP A 430 3.65 4.01 -16.20
N ILE A 431 2.72 4.80 -15.68
CA ILE A 431 1.92 4.51 -14.47
C ILE A 431 0.48 4.87 -14.76
N LEU A 432 -0.49 4.19 -14.14
CA LEU A 432 -1.90 4.33 -14.50
C LEU A 432 -2.17 4.15 -16.01
N TRP A 433 -1.30 3.42 -16.74
CA TRP A 433 -1.34 3.34 -18.21
C TRP A 433 -1.20 4.69 -18.91
N GLN A 434 -0.61 5.68 -18.24
CA GLN A 434 -0.29 6.98 -18.79
C GLN A 434 1.23 7.11 -18.96
N PRO A 435 1.71 7.66 -20.10
CA PRO A 435 3.14 7.81 -20.35
C PRO A 435 3.85 8.60 -19.26
N VAL A 436 4.98 8.06 -18.78
CA VAL A 436 5.90 8.74 -17.86
C VAL A 436 7.11 9.23 -18.65
N VAL A 437 7.39 10.53 -18.54
CA VAL A 437 8.47 11.21 -19.26
C VAL A 437 9.66 11.46 -18.33
N ASP A 438 10.87 11.15 -18.77
CA ASP A 438 12.12 11.49 -18.07
C ASP A 438 12.67 12.83 -18.56
N THR A 439 12.35 13.90 -17.85
CA THR A 439 12.78 15.28 -18.16
C THR A 439 14.27 15.53 -17.95
N ARG A 440 15.03 14.57 -17.39
CA ARG A 440 16.49 14.71 -17.24
C ARG A 440 17.24 14.35 -18.52
N LYS A 441 16.69 13.40 -19.27
CA LYS A 441 17.30 12.87 -20.50
C LYS A 441 16.89 13.67 -21.74
N HIS A 442 15.82 14.45 -21.64
CA HIS A 442 15.25 15.22 -22.73
C HIS A 442 14.97 16.64 -22.26
N GLU A 443 15.31 17.65 -23.06
CA GLU A 443 15.06 19.09 -22.79
C GLU A 443 13.55 19.42 -22.88
N ILE A 444 12.73 18.70 -22.13
CA ILE A 444 11.29 18.85 -22.07
C ILE A 444 10.99 19.84 -20.94
N GLU A 445 10.25 20.88 -21.27
CA GLU A 445 9.74 21.83 -20.28
C GLU A 445 8.99 21.10 -19.17
N LYS A 446 9.28 21.43 -17.90
CA LYS A 446 8.66 20.77 -16.73
C LYS A 446 7.13 20.78 -16.77
N GLU A 447 6.53 21.82 -17.34
CA GLU A 447 5.07 21.95 -17.49
C GLU A 447 4.46 20.91 -18.45
N LYS A 448 5.27 20.37 -19.36
CA LYS A 448 4.86 19.38 -20.37
C LYS A 448 4.97 17.93 -19.87
N GLU A 449 5.61 17.73 -18.72
CA GLU A 449 5.93 16.41 -18.15
C GLU A 449 4.68 15.53 -17.96
N LEU A 450 3.60 16.09 -17.41
CA LEU A 450 2.37 15.34 -17.10
C LEU A 450 1.31 15.37 -18.21
N THR A 451 1.59 16.09 -19.30
CA THR A 451 0.60 16.43 -20.33
C THR A 451 1.00 15.90 -21.71
N PHE A 452 1.78 14.81 -21.77
CA PHE A 452 2.32 14.18 -22.99
C PHE A 452 1.37 14.25 -24.20
N TYR A 453 0.15 13.71 -24.10
CA TYR A 453 -0.80 13.67 -25.23
C TYR A 453 -1.23 15.06 -25.72
N ARG A 454 -1.30 16.07 -24.84
CA ARG A 454 -1.64 17.44 -25.22
C ARG A 454 -0.50 18.11 -26.00
N ASN A 455 0.75 17.69 -25.76
CA ASN A 455 1.94 18.28 -26.38
C ASN A 455 2.33 17.63 -27.71
N LEU A 456 1.61 16.60 -28.16
CA LEU A 456 1.82 16.01 -29.48
C LEU A 456 1.35 16.96 -30.58
N SER A 457 2.15 17.11 -31.64
CA SER A 457 1.76 17.81 -32.86
C SER A 457 0.66 17.05 -33.61
N ASP A 458 -0.07 17.72 -34.51
CA ASP A 458 -1.14 17.07 -35.28
C ASP A 458 -0.64 15.86 -36.10
N ALA A 459 0.56 15.96 -36.68
CA ALA A 459 1.18 14.85 -37.40
C ALA A 459 1.50 13.67 -36.47
N GLN A 460 1.92 13.95 -35.24
CA GLN A 460 2.18 12.92 -34.23
C GLN A 460 0.89 12.32 -33.69
N ARG A 461 -0.18 13.09 -33.46
CA ARG A 461 -1.50 12.57 -33.06
C ARG A 461 -2.11 11.68 -34.15
N LYS A 462 -1.94 12.06 -35.42
CA LYS A 462 -2.34 11.21 -36.56
C LYS A 462 -1.54 9.91 -36.63
N SER A 463 -0.31 9.89 -36.13
CA SER A 463 0.55 8.70 -36.09
C SER A 463 0.32 7.85 -34.84
N LEU A 464 0.09 8.48 -33.69
CA LEU A 464 -0.28 7.87 -32.42
C LEU A 464 -1.79 8.01 -32.24
N VAL A 465 -2.54 7.23 -33.02
CA VAL A 465 -4.00 7.40 -33.14
C VAL A 465 -4.73 7.13 -31.81
N TYR A 466 -4.22 6.19 -31.00
CA TYR A 466 -4.90 5.70 -29.80
C TYR A 466 -4.14 6.00 -28.53
N ARG A 467 -4.89 6.09 -27.42
CA ARG A 467 -4.37 6.15 -26.05
C ARG A 467 -5.13 5.19 -25.13
N PRO A 468 -4.50 4.70 -24.05
CA PRO A 468 -5.23 4.03 -22.98
C PRO A 468 -6.31 4.93 -22.40
N MET A 469 -7.46 4.33 -22.12
CA MET A 469 -8.57 4.98 -21.46
C MET A 469 -8.42 4.84 -19.94
N SER A 470 -8.19 5.97 -19.27
CA SER A 470 -8.02 6.07 -17.82
C SER A 470 -8.96 7.11 -17.23
N LEU A 471 -9.49 6.85 -16.03
CA LEU A 471 -10.35 7.79 -15.29
C LEU A 471 -9.61 9.07 -14.86
N LEU A 472 -8.29 8.96 -14.71
CA LEU A 472 -7.42 10.03 -14.25
C LEU A 472 -6.24 10.20 -15.21
N SER A 473 -5.89 11.46 -15.48
CA SER A 473 -4.61 11.87 -16.05
C SER A 473 -3.53 11.98 -14.95
N LEU A 474 -2.24 12.03 -15.35
CA LEU A 474 -1.16 12.25 -14.39
C LEU A 474 -1.21 13.64 -13.74
N GLU A 475 -1.72 14.64 -14.47
CA GLU A 475 -1.98 15.98 -13.94
C GLU A 475 -3.05 15.94 -12.84
N GLU A 476 -4.20 15.30 -13.08
CA GLU A 476 -5.24 15.10 -12.06
C GLU A 476 -4.70 14.29 -10.87
N LEU A 477 -3.88 13.26 -11.11
CA LEU A 477 -3.22 12.49 -10.05
C LEU A 477 -2.35 13.38 -9.15
N ALA A 478 -1.50 14.23 -9.73
CA ALA A 478 -0.64 15.15 -8.99
C ALA A 478 -1.48 16.12 -8.12
N GLN A 479 -2.56 16.65 -8.67
CA GLN A 479 -3.48 17.55 -7.96
C GLN A 479 -4.18 16.84 -6.78
N HIS A 480 -4.66 15.61 -7.00
CA HIS A 480 -5.29 14.82 -5.94
C HIS A 480 -4.28 14.46 -4.85
N LYS A 481 -3.06 14.06 -5.21
CA LYS A 481 -1.99 13.77 -4.26
C LYS A 481 -1.64 15.00 -3.42
N ALA A 482 -1.56 16.18 -4.04
CA ALA A 482 -1.35 17.44 -3.31
C ALA A 482 -2.50 17.75 -2.33
N SER A 483 -3.70 17.23 -2.57
CA SER A 483 -4.87 17.35 -1.69
C SER A 483 -4.90 16.32 -0.56
N GLY A 484 -3.86 15.49 -0.42
CA GLY A 484 -3.74 14.47 0.63
C GLY A 484 -4.24 13.07 0.23
N LEU A 485 -4.47 12.80 -1.06
CA LEU A 485 -4.69 11.45 -1.57
C LEU A 485 -3.42 10.62 -1.40
N ASP A 486 -3.58 9.40 -0.88
CA ASP A 486 -2.48 8.44 -0.86
C ASP A 486 -2.33 7.73 -2.19
N VAL A 487 -1.12 7.76 -2.76
CA VAL A 487 -0.80 7.08 -4.01
C VAL A 487 0.32 6.10 -3.76
N ILE A 488 -0.04 4.81 -3.83
CA ILE A 488 0.83 3.68 -3.54
C ILE A 488 1.32 3.09 -4.86
N LEU A 489 2.62 3.19 -5.09
CA LEU A 489 3.29 2.64 -6.26
C LEU A 489 4.04 1.36 -5.90
N THR A 490 3.65 0.27 -6.57
CA THR A 490 4.31 -1.04 -6.46
C THR A 490 5.12 -1.34 -7.72
N LEU A 491 6.45 -1.37 -7.58
CA LEU A 491 7.39 -1.70 -8.66
C LEU A 491 8.12 -3.02 -8.35
N ALA A 492 7.50 -4.13 -8.72
CA ALA A 492 8.18 -5.41 -8.76
C ALA A 492 8.95 -5.59 -10.09
N PRO A 493 10.03 -6.38 -10.12
CA PRO A 493 10.72 -6.70 -11.37
C PRO A 493 9.77 -7.45 -12.31
N CYS A 494 10.12 -7.50 -13.59
CA CYS A 494 9.33 -8.20 -14.59
C CYS A 494 9.10 -9.67 -14.17
N GLY A 495 7.86 -10.14 -14.29
CA GLY A 495 7.50 -11.51 -13.91
C GLY A 495 8.17 -12.59 -14.76
N TYR A 496 8.61 -12.23 -15.97
CA TYR A 496 9.18 -13.15 -16.95
C TYR A 496 10.71 -13.05 -16.99
N CYS A 497 11.27 -11.88 -17.30
CA CYS A 497 12.71 -11.70 -17.47
C CYS A 497 13.43 -11.07 -16.26
N GLN A 498 12.71 -10.75 -15.18
CA GLN A 498 13.27 -10.02 -14.02
C GLN A 498 13.87 -8.64 -14.35
N ALA A 499 13.54 -8.05 -15.51
CA ALA A 499 13.97 -6.70 -15.85
C ALA A 499 13.53 -5.70 -14.78
N THR A 500 14.44 -4.79 -14.45
CA THR A 500 14.26 -3.71 -13.48
C THR A 500 13.45 -2.57 -14.09
N LYS A 501 12.94 -1.69 -13.20
CA LYS A 501 12.11 -0.52 -13.57
C LYS A 501 12.73 0.79 -13.15
N GLU A 502 14.06 0.86 -13.18
CA GLU A 502 14.86 1.97 -12.70
C GLU A 502 14.61 3.27 -13.47
N ASP A 503 14.39 3.19 -14.78
CA ASP A 503 14.13 4.37 -15.61
C ASP A 503 12.80 5.03 -15.21
N VAL A 504 11.76 4.22 -15.02
CA VAL A 504 10.43 4.67 -14.61
C VAL A 504 10.46 5.24 -13.19
N LEU A 505 11.08 4.52 -12.25
CA LEU A 505 11.18 5.00 -10.88
C LEU A 505 11.99 6.29 -10.81
N SER A 506 13.11 6.38 -11.54
CA SER A 506 13.92 7.59 -11.57
C SER A 506 13.14 8.77 -12.10
N ALA A 507 12.41 8.61 -13.21
CA ALA A 507 11.58 9.67 -13.78
C ALA A 507 10.49 10.15 -12.79
N ILE A 508 9.82 9.21 -12.11
CA ILE A 508 8.80 9.54 -11.09
C ILE A 508 9.42 10.30 -9.91
N LEU A 509 10.55 9.83 -9.38
CA LEU A 509 11.20 10.46 -8.22
C LEU A 509 11.74 11.86 -8.54
N THR A 510 12.19 12.08 -9.78
CA THR A 510 12.71 13.38 -10.24
C THR A 510 11.65 14.28 -10.84
N SER A 511 10.40 13.83 -10.84
CA SER A 511 9.30 14.60 -11.39
C SER A 511 9.18 15.95 -10.68
N SER A 512 8.89 16.99 -11.46
CA SER A 512 8.61 18.31 -10.90
C SER A 512 7.34 18.33 -10.06
N HIS A 513 6.48 17.32 -10.24
CA HIS A 513 5.23 17.14 -9.52
C HIS A 513 5.25 15.80 -8.79
N PRO A 514 5.19 15.78 -7.45
CA PRO A 514 5.11 14.52 -6.72
C PRO A 514 3.87 13.71 -7.15
N LEU A 515 4.09 12.52 -7.69
CA LEU A 515 3.00 11.63 -8.16
C LEU A 515 2.61 10.57 -7.14
N ILE A 516 3.51 10.24 -6.20
CA ILE A 516 3.35 9.13 -5.26
C ILE A 516 3.50 9.61 -3.81
N SER A 517 2.89 8.89 -2.88
CA SER A 517 3.12 9.05 -1.43
C SER A 517 3.72 7.80 -0.78
N HIS A 518 3.53 6.62 -1.37
CA HIS A 518 4.12 5.38 -0.91
C HIS A 518 4.83 4.66 -2.06
N LEU A 519 6.01 4.12 -1.79
CA LEU A 519 6.80 3.36 -2.73
C LEU A 519 7.10 1.97 -2.17
N ILE A 520 6.78 0.91 -2.91
CA ILE A 520 7.22 -0.46 -2.65
C ILE A 520 7.95 -0.96 -3.88
N VAL A 521 9.22 -1.32 -3.73
CA VAL A 521 10.07 -1.67 -4.87
C VAL A 521 11.17 -2.65 -4.48
N ASP A 522 11.59 -3.50 -5.41
CA ASP A 522 12.67 -4.44 -5.14
C ASP A 522 14.03 -3.75 -4.97
N ARG A 523 14.95 -4.46 -4.31
CA ARG A 523 16.29 -3.95 -4.00
C ARG A 523 17.12 -3.60 -5.24
N GLU A 524 17.01 -4.34 -6.34
CA GLU A 524 17.83 -4.11 -7.53
C GLU A 524 17.34 -2.87 -8.29
N THR A 525 16.03 -2.77 -8.54
CA THR A 525 15.42 -1.57 -9.14
C THR A 525 15.77 -0.33 -8.31
N MET A 526 15.69 -0.44 -6.97
CA MET A 526 16.05 0.63 -6.06
C MET A 526 17.53 1.03 -6.22
N THR A 527 18.45 0.08 -6.10
CA THR A 527 19.89 0.32 -6.16
C THR A 527 20.29 1.00 -7.46
N ARG A 528 19.76 0.53 -8.60
CA ARG A 528 20.02 1.13 -9.92
C ARG A 528 19.47 2.53 -10.07
N THR A 529 18.24 2.77 -9.59
CA THR A 529 17.61 4.09 -9.58
C THR A 529 18.49 5.09 -8.85
N LEU A 530 18.90 4.69 -7.66
CA LEU A 530 19.72 5.44 -6.75
C LEU A 530 21.11 5.78 -7.33
N GLN A 531 21.76 4.82 -8.00
CA GLN A 531 22.97 5.04 -8.78
C GLN A 531 22.74 6.03 -9.95
N ALA A 532 21.65 5.85 -10.70
CA ALA A 532 21.28 6.73 -11.82
C ALA A 532 20.98 8.18 -11.37
N LEU A 533 20.63 8.36 -10.08
CA LEU A 533 20.40 9.66 -9.45
C LEU A 533 21.64 10.25 -8.79
N GLY A 534 22.80 9.57 -8.87
CA GLY A 534 24.04 10.02 -8.26
C GLY A 534 23.99 10.10 -6.73
N ILE A 535 23.11 9.33 -6.09
CA ILE A 535 23.02 9.28 -4.63
C ILE A 535 23.96 8.16 -4.15
N GLN A 536 24.81 8.44 -3.16
CA GLN A 536 25.77 7.46 -2.60
C GLN A 536 25.23 6.79 -1.31
N PHE A 537 25.44 5.48 -1.11
CA PHE A 537 24.85 4.69 0.00
C PHE A 537 25.81 4.17 1.04
#